data_AF-A0A413GR27-F1
#
_entry.id   AF-A0A413GR27-F1
#
_cell.length_a   1.000
_cell.length_b   1.000
_cell.length_c   1.000
_cell.angle_alpha   90.00
_cell.angle_beta   90.00
_cell.angle_gamma   90.00
#
_symmetry.space_group_name_H-M   'P 1'
#
loop_
_entity.id
_entity.type
_entity.pdbx_description
1 polymer ?
#
loop_
_entity_poly.entity_id
_entity_poly.type
_entity_poly.pdbx_seq_one_letter_code
_entity_poly.pdbx_strand_id
1 'polypeptide(L)' 'LGAAMFAAVAAGVYRDIMEAMKYMGSDVEVEYKPDTRRARVYETLYKKYLELAKNAEYINL' A
#
# COMPACT_ATOMS: atom_id res chain seq x y z
N LEU A 1 -5.60 -11.56 -11.77
CA LEU A 1 -6.87 -11.69 -11.04
C LEU A 1 -7.85 -10.58 -11.37
N GLY A 2 -7.49 -9.30 -11.15
CA GLY A 2 -8.38 -8.16 -11.40
C GLY A 2 -9.04 -8.17 -12.79
N ALA A 3 -8.28 -8.33 -13.87
CA ALA A 3 -8.83 -8.38 -15.23
C ALA A 3 -9.89 -9.49 -15.43
N ALA A 4 -9.68 -10.67 -14.83
CA ALA A 4 -10.65 -11.76 -14.90
C ALA A 4 -11.92 -11.47 -14.10
N MET A 5 -11.82 -10.75 -12.97
CA MET A 5 -12.98 -10.32 -12.17
C MET A 5 -13.85 -9.34 -12.94
N PHE A 6 -13.24 -8.35 -13.61
CA PHE A 6 -13.98 -7.43 -14.49
C PHE A 6 -14.65 -8.16 -15.65
N ALA A 7 -13.97 -9.12 -16.27
CA ALA A 7 -14.55 -9.94 -17.33
C ALA A 7 -15.74 -10.78 -16.83
N ALA A 8 -15.65 -11.36 -15.63
CA ALA A 8 -16.74 -12.12 -15.03
C ALA A 8 -17.98 -11.24 -14.73
N VAL A 9 -17.78 -10.00 -14.29
CA VAL A 9 -18.88 -9.03 -14.11
C VAL A 9 -19.48 -8.61 -15.45
N ALA A 10 -18.65 -8.29 -16.44
CA ALA A 10 -19.12 -7.92 -17.79
C ALA A 10 -19.88 -9.06 -18.47
N ALA A 11 -19.47 -10.31 -18.21
CA ALA A 11 -20.14 -11.51 -18.69
C ALA A 11 -21.41 -11.88 -17.88
N GLY A 12 -21.73 -11.14 -16.81
CA GLY A 12 -22.91 -11.38 -15.98
C GLY A 12 -22.80 -12.58 -15.04
N VAL A 13 -21.59 -13.14 -14.85
CA VAL A 13 -21.34 -14.25 -13.90
C VAL A 13 -21.47 -13.76 -12.46
N TYR A 14 -21.03 -12.54 -12.19
CA TYR A 14 -21.22 -11.85 -10.92
C TYR A 14 -21.88 -10.50 -11.16
N ARG A 15 -22.73 -10.06 -10.23
CA ARG A 15 -23.50 -8.82 -10.33
C ARG A 15 -22.62 -7.57 -10.30
N ASP A 16 -21.56 -7.62 -9.50
CA ASP A 16 -20.65 -6.50 -9.29
C ASP A 16 -19.24 -6.99 -8.88
N ILE A 17 -18.29 -6.05 -8.85
CA ILE A 17 -16.89 -6.36 -8.53
C ILE A 17 -16.72 -6.84 -7.09
N MET A 18 -17.56 -6.39 -6.16
CA MET A 18 -17.48 -6.81 -4.75
C MET A 18 -17.84 -8.29 -4.63
N GLU A 19 -18.86 -8.73 -5.36
CA GLU A 19 -19.24 -10.13 -5.45
C GLU A 19 -18.14 -10.96 -6.12
N ALA A 20 -17.61 -10.50 -7.26
CA ALA A 20 -16.48 -11.16 -7.91
C ALA A 20 -15.27 -11.25 -6.98
N MET A 21 -14.99 -10.21 -6.18
CA MET A 21 -13.88 -10.20 -5.21
C MET A 21 -14.09 -11.19 -4.07
N LYS A 22 -15.33 -11.38 -3.64
CA LYS A 22 -15.64 -12.36 -2.60
C LYS A 22 -15.34 -13.80 -3.03
N TYR A 23 -15.59 -14.13 -4.29
CA TYR A 23 -15.40 -15.50 -4.79
C TYR A 23 -14.06 -15.74 -5.48
N MET A 24 -13.48 -14.71 -6.08
CA MET A 24 -12.23 -14.81 -6.85
C MET A 24 -11.04 -14.20 -6.12
N GLY A 25 -11.27 -13.31 -5.15
CA GLY A 25 -10.22 -12.66 -4.38
C GLY A 25 -9.43 -13.64 -3.53
N SER A 26 -8.15 -13.37 -3.35
CA SER A 26 -7.34 -14.06 -2.34
C SER A 26 -7.59 -13.43 -0.97
N ASP A 27 -7.48 -14.24 0.08
CA ASP A 27 -7.45 -13.73 1.45
C ASP A 27 -6.23 -12.82 1.66
N VAL A 28 -6.36 -11.88 2.60
CA VAL A 28 -5.23 -11.07 3.05
C VAL A 28 -4.26 -11.98 3.81
N GLU A 29 -3.13 -12.32 3.20
CA GLU A 29 -2.16 -13.25 3.78
C GLU A 29 -1.55 -12.71 5.09
N VAL A 30 -1.19 -11.41 5.12
CA VAL A 30 -0.60 -10.77 6.30
C VAL A 30 -1.05 -9.30 6.38
N GLU A 31 -1.59 -8.92 7.54
CA GLU A 31 -1.85 -7.53 7.89
C GLU A 31 -0.76 -7.02 8.83
N TYR A 32 0.03 -6.03 8.39
CA TYR A 32 1.02 -5.40 9.25
C TYR A 32 0.43 -4.18 9.96
N LYS A 33 0.33 -4.26 11.29
CA LYS A 33 -0.13 -3.15 12.13
C LYS A 33 1.05 -2.28 12.58
N PRO A 34 0.84 -0.96 12.77
CA PRO A 34 1.90 -0.08 13.26
C PRO A 34 2.43 -0.53 14.63
N ASP A 35 3.74 -0.75 14.74
CA ASP A 35 4.42 -0.87 16.03
C ASP A 35 4.78 0.54 16.51
N THR A 36 4.05 1.02 17.52
CA THR A 36 4.19 2.39 18.06
C THR A 36 5.60 2.69 18.57
N ARG A 37 6.33 1.69 19.05
CA ARG A 37 7.72 1.87 19.51
C ARG A 37 8.65 2.09 18.33
N ARG A 38 8.52 1.28 17.28
CA ARG A 38 9.31 1.43 16.06
C ARG A 38 8.95 2.71 15.31
N ALA A 39 7.66 3.07 15.25
CA ALA A 39 7.20 4.31 14.63
C ALA A 39 7.91 5.54 15.21
N ARG A 40 8.05 5.61 16.55
CA ARG A 40 8.77 6.71 17.21
C ARG A 40 10.28 6.75 16.86
N VAL A 41 10.90 5.59 16.70
CA VAL A 41 12.31 5.50 16.27
C VAL A 41 12.45 6.02 14.84
N TYR A 42 11.59 5.54 13.93
CA TYR A 42 11.62 5.95 12.52
C TYR A 42 11.28 7.42 12.32
N GLU A 43 10.40 8.01 13.13
CA GLU A 43 10.13 9.44 13.13
C GLU A 43 11.42 10.27 13.37
N THR A 44 12.24 9.84 14.33
CA THR A 44 13.51 10.51 14.62
C THR A 44 14.51 10.36 13.48
N LEU A 45 14.59 9.16 12.90
CA LEU A 45 15.48 8.89 11.76
C LEU A 45 15.05 9.67 10.51
N TYR A 46 13.74 9.79 10.27
CA TYR A 46 13.20 10.52 9.14
C TYR A 46 13.55 12.00 9.21
N LYS A 47 13.49 12.63 10.39
CA LYS A 47 13.93 14.02 10.57
C LYS A 47 15.40 14.21 10.22
N LYS A 48 16.28 13.29 10.66
CA LYS A 48 17.71 13.32 10.31
C LYS A 48 17.93 13.16 8.82
N TYR A 49 17.15 12.31 8.16
CA TYR A 49 17.21 12.14 6.71
C TYR A 49 16.83 13.44 5.97
N LEU A 50 15.79 14.14 6.41
CA LEU A 50 15.40 15.43 5.82
C LEU A 50 16.46 16.51 5.99
N GLU A 51 17.11 16.57 7.16
CA GLU A 51 18.24 17.48 7.39
C GLU A 51 19.41 17.18 6.46
N LEU A 52 19.74 15.90 6.29
CA LEU A 52 20.77 15.48 5.34
C LEU A 52 20.41 15.86 3.90
N ALA A 53 19.18 15.58 3.47
CA ALA A 53 18.71 15.91 2.12
C ALA A 53 18.78 17.41 1.85
N LYS A 54 18.32 18.23 2.80
CA LYS A 54 18.40 19.70 2.71
C LYS A 54 19.84 20.19 2.57
N ASN A 55 20.76 19.62 3.34
CA ASN A 55 22.18 19.98 3.25
C ASN A 55 22.77 19.56 1.89
N ALA A 56 22.39 18.39 1.38
CA ALA A 56 22.83 17.91 0.07
C ALA A 56 22.29 18.79 -1.08
N GLU A 57 21.05 19.27 -0.99
CA GLU A 57 20.49 20.22 -1.95
C GLU A 57 21.25 21.56 -1.92
N TYR A 58 21.62 22.05 -0.74
CA TYR A 58 22.35 23.31 -0.59
C TYR A 58 23.79 23.26 -1.11
N ILE A 59 24.45 22.09 -1.07
CA ILE A 59 25.80 21.88 -1.62
C ILE A 59 25.78 21.84 -3.16
N ASN A 60 24.65 21.52 -3.78
CA ASN A 60 24.49 21.44 -5.23
C ASN A 60 24.03 22.77 -5.87
N LEU A 61 23.94 23.85 -5.10
CA LEU A 61 23.66 25.23 -5.54
C LEU A 61 24.92 26.08 -5.38
#